data_AF-A0A8J2EHW0-F1
#
_entry.id   AF-A0A8J2EHW0-F1
#
_cell.length_a   1.000
_cell.length_b   1.000
_cell.length_c   1.000
_cell.angle_alpha   90.00
_cell.angle_beta   90.00
_cell.angle_gamma   90.00
#
_symmetry.space_group_name_H-M   'P 1'
#
loop_
_entity.id
_entity.type
_entity.pdbx_description
1 polymer ?
#
loop_
_entity_poly.entity_id
_entity_poly.type
_entity_poly.pdbx_seq_one_letter_code
_entity_poly.pdbx_strand_id
1 'polypeptide(L)'
;KNVHFTAFDMSGHDRYRSLWEHYYKDCQGIIFIIDSSDKLRLVVVKEELDMLLQHPDIVGRKIPILFLANKMDLPDSITAVKLVAALGLDRIYNKPWHIRATNAVTGDGLQAAIEWLTDQIRDIYINNKR
;
A
#
# COMPACT_ATOMS: atom_id res chain seq x y z
N LYS A 1 16.54 0.00 17.47
CA LYS A 1 15.60 -0.28 16.38
C LYS A 1 14.71 -1.46 16.82
N ASN A 2 13.66 -1.22 17.61
CA ASN A 2 12.73 -2.27 18.04
C ASN A 2 11.33 -1.85 17.58
N VAL A 3 10.98 -2.20 16.35
CA VAL A 3 9.61 -2.08 15.84
C VAL A 3 9.09 -3.49 15.70
N HIS A 4 8.00 -3.80 16.41
CA HIS A 4 7.30 -5.07 16.27
C HIS A 4 6.21 -4.89 15.22
N PHE A 5 6.21 -5.74 14.20
CA PHE A 5 5.18 -5.76 13.18
C PHE A 5 4.17 -6.85 13.50
N THR A 6 2.89 -6.48 13.48
CA THR A 6 1.79 -7.41 13.31
C THR A 6 1.21 -7.15 11.94
N ALA A 7 1.36 -8.11 11.03
CA ALA A 7 0.85 -8.02 9.67
C ALA A 7 -0.30 -9.01 9.50
N PHE A 8 -1.36 -8.55 8.84
CA PHE A 8 -2.49 -9.39 8.44
C PHE A 8 -2.47 -9.47 6.91
N ASP A 9 -2.28 -10.69 6.39
CA ASP A 9 -2.37 -10.93 4.95
C ASP A 9 -3.85 -11.07 4.57
N MET A 10 -4.27 -10.27 3.60
CA MET A 10 -5.67 -10.16 3.21
C MET A 10 -5.83 -10.60 1.77
N SER A 11 -6.80 -11.49 1.53
CA SER A 11 -7.06 -11.98 0.18
C SER A 11 -7.52 -10.84 -0.74
N GLY A 12 -6.89 -10.73 -1.90
CA GLY A 12 -7.30 -9.82 -2.98
C GLY A 12 -8.45 -10.35 -3.85
N HIS A 13 -8.96 -11.56 -3.56
CA HIS A 13 -10.09 -12.12 -4.30
C HIS A 13 -11.39 -11.43 -3.88
N ASP A 14 -12.20 -11.01 -4.85
CA ASP A 14 -13.40 -10.17 -4.68
C ASP A 14 -14.29 -10.58 -3.49
N ARG A 15 -14.59 -11.88 -3.35
CA ARG A 15 -15.44 -12.43 -2.29
C ARG A 15 -14.94 -12.22 -0.85
N TYR A 16 -13.67 -11.87 -0.68
CA TYR A 16 -13.02 -11.73 0.63
C TYR A 16 -12.59 -10.28 0.94
N ARG A 17 -12.77 -9.33 0.01
CA ARG A 17 -12.32 -7.95 0.22
C ARG A 17 -13.07 -7.22 1.34
N SER A 18 -14.33 -7.58 1.61
CA SER A 18 -15.09 -7.05 2.74
C SER A 18 -14.42 -7.32 4.10
N LEU A 19 -13.55 -8.33 4.20
CA LEU A 19 -12.83 -8.62 5.44
C LEU A 19 -11.75 -7.59 5.76
N TRP A 20 -11.34 -6.75 4.79
CA TRP A 20 -10.34 -5.70 5.00
C TRP A 20 -10.81 -4.69 6.06
N GLU A 21 -12.11 -4.39 6.05
CA GLU A 21 -12.75 -3.39 6.92
C GLU A 21 -12.58 -3.72 8.41
N HIS A 22 -12.49 -5.01 8.75
CA HIS A 22 -12.27 -5.45 10.14
C HIS A 22 -10.95 -4.97 10.74
N TYR A 23 -9.96 -4.61 9.90
CA TYR A 23 -8.63 -4.19 10.34
C TYR A 23 -8.38 -2.70 10.17
N TYR A 24 -9.26 -1.98 9.46
CA TYR A 24 -9.04 -0.57 9.14
C TYR A 24 -8.89 0.28 10.38
N LYS A 25 -9.78 0.12 11.36
CA LYS A 25 -9.80 0.95 12.57
C LYS A 25 -8.48 0.99 13.34
N ASP A 26 -7.80 -0.15 13.43
CA ASP A 26 -6.61 -0.32 14.28
C ASP A 26 -5.30 -0.34 13.49
N CYS A 27 -5.35 -0.37 12.15
CA CYS A 27 -4.13 -0.40 11.34
C CYS A 27 -3.31 0.89 11.50
N GLN A 28 -1.99 0.74 11.59
CA GLN A 28 -1.04 1.86 11.72
C GLN A 28 -0.39 2.26 10.39
N GLY A 29 -0.55 1.42 9.36
CA GLY A 29 -0.07 1.60 8.00
C GLY A 29 -0.62 0.50 7.12
N ILE A 30 -0.59 0.74 5.80
CA ILE A 30 -1.12 -0.19 4.80
C ILE A 30 0.01 -0.51 3.82
N ILE A 31 0.20 -1.79 3.50
CA ILE A 31 1.02 -2.24 2.38
C ILE A 31 0.06 -2.71 1.29
N PHE A 32 0.02 -1.98 0.18
CA PHE A 32 -0.85 -2.28 -0.96
C PHE A 32 0.00 -2.88 -2.09
N ILE A 33 -0.13 -4.19 -2.32
CA ILE A 33 0.69 -4.92 -3.29
C ILE A 33 -0.03 -4.99 -4.63
N ILE A 34 0.65 -4.55 -5.69
CA ILE A 34 0.13 -4.51 -7.05
C ILE A 34 0.91 -5.52 -7.89
N ASP A 35 0.19 -6.40 -8.57
CA ASP A 35 0.78 -7.22 -9.63
C ASP A 35 1.04 -6.35 -10.86
N SER A 36 2.30 -5.94 -11.06
CA SER A 36 2.65 -5.04 -12.16
C SER A 36 2.55 -5.69 -13.54
N SER A 37 2.45 -7.03 -13.61
CA SER A 37 2.29 -7.75 -14.87
C SER A 37 0.83 -7.82 -15.34
N ASP A 38 -0.13 -7.66 -14.43
CA ASP A 38 -1.57 -7.78 -14.71
C ASP A 38 -2.20 -6.44 -15.10
N LYS A 39 -1.99 -6.04 -16.36
CA LYS A 39 -2.51 -4.79 -16.92
C LYS A 39 -4.05 -4.74 -16.95
N LEU A 40 -4.71 -5.88 -17.14
CA LEU A 40 -6.17 -5.95 -17.28
C LEU A 40 -6.87 -5.65 -15.96
N ARG A 41 -6.27 -6.03 -14.83
CA ARG A 41 -6.85 -5.80 -13.51
C ARG A 41 -6.54 -4.43 -12.91
N LEU A 42 -5.79 -3.57 -13.58
CA LEU A 42 -5.49 -2.23 -13.04
C LEU A 42 -6.74 -1.40 -12.75
N VAL A 43 -7.80 -1.56 -13.53
CA VAL A 43 -9.08 -0.85 -13.28
C VAL A 43 -9.67 -1.28 -11.94
N VAL A 44 -9.71 -2.59 -11.68
CA VAL A 44 -10.18 -3.15 -10.40
C VAL A 44 -9.28 -2.69 -9.25
N VAL A 45 -7.96 -2.70 -9.44
CA VAL A 45 -7.00 -2.19 -8.45
C VAL A 45 -7.27 -0.74 -8.08
N LYS A 46 -7.60 0.10 -9.08
CA LYS A 46 -7.95 1.50 -8.86
C LYS A 46 -9.27 1.65 -8.09
N GLU A 47 -10.30 0.91 -8.46
CA GLU A 47 -11.59 0.92 -7.77
C GLU A 47 -11.46 0.52 -6.30
N GLU A 48 -10.73 -0.56 -6.01
CA GLU A 48 -10.49 -1.03 -4.65
C GLU A 48 -9.66 -0.03 -3.83
N LEU A 49 -8.66 0.61 -4.45
CA LEU A 49 -7.90 1.68 -3.80
C LEU A 49 -8.81 2.87 -3.45
N ASP A 50 -9.69 3.28 -4.36
CA ASP A 50 -10.63 4.38 -4.12
C ASP A 50 -11.60 4.05 -2.98
N MET A 51 -12.15 2.84 -2.98
CA MET A 51 -13.02 2.37 -1.90
C MET A 51 -12.31 2.37 -0.55
N LEU A 52 -11.08 1.84 -0.50
CA LEU A 52 -10.25 1.86 0.70
C LEU A 52 -9.99 3.28 1.19
N LEU A 53 -9.62 4.21 0.29
CA LEU A 53 -9.30 5.60 0.66
C LEU A 53 -10.52 6.38 1.16
N GLN A 54 -11.71 6.06 0.65
CA GLN A 54 -12.97 6.70 1.03
C GLN A 54 -13.63 6.07 2.25
N HIS A 55 -13.20 4.88 2.68
CA HIS A 55 -13.79 4.19 3.81
C HIS A 55 -13.77 5.07 5.08
N PRO A 56 -14.88 5.14 5.87
CA PRO A 56 -14.97 6.01 7.04
C PRO A 56 -13.82 5.84 8.05
N ASP A 57 -13.39 4.60 8.29
CA ASP A 57 -12.26 4.26 9.19
C ASP A 57 -10.88 4.56 8.62
N ILE A 58 -10.78 5.02 7.36
CA ILE A 58 -9.52 5.32 6.69
C ILE A 58 -9.44 6.80 6.31
N VAL A 59 -10.47 7.36 5.70
CA VAL A 59 -10.46 8.68 5.03
C VAL A 59 -9.93 9.80 5.94
N GLY A 60 -10.40 9.86 7.19
CA GLY A 60 -10.02 10.89 8.17
C GLY A 60 -8.70 10.64 8.90
N ARG A 61 -8.08 9.47 8.74
CA ARG A 61 -6.87 9.09 9.48
C ARG A 61 -5.62 9.30 8.65
N LYS A 62 -4.60 9.90 9.24
CA LYS A 62 -3.27 10.06 8.62
C LYS A 62 -2.47 8.77 8.79
N ILE A 63 -2.80 7.74 8.01
CA ILE A 63 -2.06 6.47 7.96
C ILE A 63 -1.16 6.43 6.72
N PRO A 64 0.09 5.95 6.82
CA PRO A 64 0.96 5.79 5.67
C PRO A 64 0.53 4.61 4.79
N ILE A 65 0.62 4.79 3.48
CA ILE A 65 0.33 3.74 2.49
C ILE A 65 1.57 3.46 1.65
N LEU A 66 2.11 2.24 1.76
CA LEU A 66 3.22 1.77 0.95
C LEU A 66 2.66 0.93 -0.21
N PHE A 67 2.87 1.39 -1.43
CA PHE A 67 2.55 0.66 -2.64
C PHE A 67 3.75 -0.17 -3.10
N LEU A 68 3.55 -1.47 -3.30
CA LEU A 68 4.57 -2.35 -3.87
C LEU A 68 4.19 -2.70 -5.30
N ALA A 69 4.91 -2.14 -6.27
CA ALA A 69 4.83 -2.53 -7.66
C ALA A 69 5.60 -3.84 -7.84
N ASN A 70 4.92 -4.97 -7.65
CA ASN A 70 5.53 -6.30 -7.57
C ASN A 70 5.62 -7.00 -8.93
N LYS A 71 6.39 -8.09 -8.99
CA LYS A 71 6.68 -8.90 -10.19
C LYS A 71 7.48 -8.17 -11.28
N MET A 72 8.39 -7.30 -10.85
CA MET A 72 9.20 -6.49 -11.77
C MET A 72 10.24 -7.29 -12.57
N ASP A 73 10.39 -8.58 -12.29
CA ASP A 73 11.17 -9.54 -13.06
C ASP A 73 10.51 -9.97 -14.37
N LEU A 74 9.18 -9.83 -14.49
CA LEU A 74 8.46 -10.28 -15.68
C LEU A 74 8.60 -9.28 -16.84
N PRO A 75 8.76 -9.77 -18.08
CA PRO A 75 8.67 -8.92 -19.25
C PRO A 75 7.28 -8.27 -19.28
N ASP A 76 7.21 -6.99 -19.60
CA ASP A 76 5.99 -6.18 -19.65
C ASP A 76 5.40 -5.67 -18.34
N SER A 77 6.09 -5.85 -17.22
CA SER A 77 5.68 -5.25 -15.94
C SER A 77 5.61 -3.72 -16.00
N ILE A 78 4.51 -3.18 -15.46
CA ILE A 78 4.22 -1.76 -15.45
C ILE A 78 5.13 -1.09 -14.42
N THR A 79 5.93 -0.14 -14.89
CA THR A 79 6.83 0.64 -14.02
C THR A 79 6.06 1.40 -12.93
N ALA A 80 6.69 1.63 -11.78
CA ALA A 80 6.13 2.43 -10.69
C ALA A 80 5.60 3.81 -11.15
N VAL A 81 6.31 4.50 -12.05
CA VAL A 81 5.88 5.81 -12.59
C VAL A 81 4.54 5.70 -13.33
N LYS A 82 4.37 4.67 -14.16
CA LYS A 82 3.11 4.41 -14.87
C LYS A 82 1.98 4.02 -13.90
N LEU A 83 2.29 3.27 -12.84
CA LEU A 83 1.31 2.93 -11.80
C LEU A 83 0.86 4.17 -11.02
N VAL A 84 1.75 5.12 -10.72
CA VAL A 84 1.37 6.40 -10.08
C VAL A 84 0.30 7.10 -10.91
N ALA A 85 0.54 7.24 -12.22
CA ALA A 85 -0.42 7.89 -13.12
C ALA A 85 -1.72 7.08 -13.27
N ALA A 86 -1.61 5.76 -13.48
CA ALA A 86 -2.77 4.90 -13.70
C ALA A 86 -3.68 4.82 -12.46
N LEU A 87 -3.09 4.81 -11.27
CA LEU A 87 -3.81 4.70 -10.00
C LEU A 87 -4.12 6.07 -9.37
N GLY A 88 -3.70 7.17 -9.99
CA GLY A 88 -3.91 8.52 -9.47
C GLY A 88 -3.31 8.75 -8.08
N LEU A 89 -2.15 8.14 -7.78
CA LEU A 89 -1.53 8.21 -6.44
C LEU A 89 -1.10 9.63 -6.09
N ASP A 90 -0.79 10.45 -7.10
CA ASP A 90 -0.49 11.88 -6.99
C ASP A 90 -1.65 12.70 -6.39
N ARG A 91 -2.88 12.16 -6.42
CA ARG A 91 -4.06 12.80 -5.83
C ARG A 91 -4.24 12.49 -4.34
N ILE A 92 -3.41 11.62 -3.76
CA ILE A 92 -3.43 11.32 -2.33
C ILE A 92 -2.58 12.37 -1.60
N TYR A 93 -3.23 13.41 -1.07
CA TYR A 93 -2.58 14.52 -0.37
C TYR A 93 -2.73 14.46 1.17
N ASN A 94 -3.72 13.71 1.66
CA ASN A 94 -4.05 13.65 3.10
C ASN A 94 -3.29 12.56 3.86
N LYS A 95 -2.48 11.75 3.17
CA LYS A 95 -1.75 10.61 3.74
C LYS A 95 -0.35 10.54 3.13
N PRO A 96 0.69 10.24 3.93
CA PRO A 96 1.99 9.93 3.36
C PRO A 96 1.91 8.63 2.57
N TRP A 97 2.49 8.60 1.38
CA TRP A 97 2.55 7.41 0.57
C TRP A 97 3.89 7.30 -0.17
N HIS A 98 4.25 6.08 -0.54
CA HIS A 98 5.40 5.80 -1.39
C HIS A 98 5.12 4.58 -2.25
N ILE A 99 5.70 4.54 -3.44
CA ILE A 99 5.64 3.38 -4.34
C ILE A 99 7.05 2.87 -4.60
N ARG A 100 7.23 1.54 -4.54
CA ARG A 100 8.50 0.91 -4.83
C ARG A 100 8.34 -0.29 -5.76
N ALA A 101 9.23 -0.38 -6.75
CA ALA A 101 9.41 -1.57 -7.57
C ALA A 101 9.97 -2.70 -6.71
N THR A 102 9.34 -3.87 -6.75
CA THR A 102 9.75 -5.03 -5.96
C THR A 102 9.70 -6.35 -6.74
N ASN A 103 10.48 -7.30 -6.27
CA ASN A 103 10.34 -8.70 -6.62
C ASN A 103 10.21 -9.51 -5.31
N ALA A 104 9.02 -10.06 -5.06
CA ALA A 104 8.77 -10.83 -3.85
C ALA A 104 9.51 -12.19 -3.81
N VAL A 105 9.93 -12.74 -4.95
CA VAL A 105 10.67 -14.01 -5.03
C VAL A 105 12.12 -13.82 -4.62
N THR A 106 12.77 -12.74 -5.08
CA THR A 106 14.16 -12.43 -4.71
C THR A 106 14.26 -11.59 -3.44
N GLY A 107 13.19 -10.89 -3.07
CA GLY A 107 13.15 -9.92 -2.00
C GLY A 107 13.61 -8.52 -2.41
N ASP A 108 13.96 -8.31 -3.69
CA ASP A 108 14.45 -7.03 -4.17
C ASP A 108 13.42 -5.93 -3.93
N GLY A 109 13.92 -4.79 -3.44
CA GLY A 109 13.10 -3.62 -3.16
C GLY A 109 12.34 -3.67 -1.83
N LEU A 110 12.13 -4.84 -1.20
CA LEU A 110 11.31 -4.96 0.01
C LEU A 110 11.92 -4.25 1.21
N GLN A 111 13.22 -4.44 1.49
CA GLN A 111 13.84 -3.88 2.70
C GLN A 111 13.66 -2.36 2.80
N ALA A 112 14.09 -1.61 1.78
CA ALA A 112 13.98 -0.15 1.85
C ALA A 112 12.53 0.35 1.77
N ALA A 113 11.61 -0.45 1.18
CA ALA A 113 10.18 -0.13 1.20
C ALA A 113 9.62 -0.22 2.64
N ILE A 114 9.97 -1.28 3.36
CA ILE A 114 9.58 -1.47 4.77
C ILE A 114 10.25 -0.45 5.67
N GLU A 115 11.52 -0.10 5.43
CA GLU A 115 12.21 0.96 6.17
C GLU A 115 11.47 2.30 6.05
N TRP A 116 11.07 2.69 4.82
CA TRP A 116 10.26 3.89 4.61
C TRP A 116 8.95 3.85 5.42
N LEU A 117 8.20 2.75 5.36
CA LEU A 117 6.94 2.62 6.08
C LEU A 117 7.15 2.71 7.60
N THR A 118 8.21 2.08 8.10
CA THR A 118 8.58 2.09 9.51
C THR A 118 8.84 3.51 10.00
N ASP A 119 9.59 4.29 9.23
CA ASP A 119 9.93 5.66 9.58
C ASP A 119 8.67 6.56 9.54
N GLN A 120 7.79 6.39 8.56
CA GLN A 120 6.51 7.11 8.51
C GLN A 120 5.60 6.81 9.71
N ILE A 121 5.46 5.53 10.08
CA ILE A 121 4.67 5.13 11.26
C ILE A 121 5.25 5.76 12.53
N ARG A 122 6.58 5.75 12.68
CA ARG A 122 7.26 6.36 13.82
C ARG A 122 7.01 7.87 13.88
N ASP A 123 7.13 8.57 12.76
CA ASP A 123 6.94 10.01 12.69
C ASP A 123 5.51 10.40 13.05
N ILE A 124 4.51 9.68 12.54
CA ILE A 124 3.10 9.90 12.90
C ILE A 124 2.87 9.66 14.39
N TYR A 125 3.42 8.57 14.94
CA TYR A 125 3.28 8.24 16.35
C TYR A 125 3.89 9.31 17.26
N ILE A 126 5.08 9.82 16.92
CA ILE A 126 5.76 10.87 17.70
C ILE A 126 4.97 12.18 17.62
N ASN A 127 4.48 12.56 16.45
CA ASN A 127 3.73 13.81 16.26
C ASN A 127 2.37 13.80 16.96
N ASN A 128 1.71 12.64 17.06
CA ASN A 128 0.43 12.52 17.79
C ASN A 128 0.59 12.57 19.32
N LYS A 129 1.81 12.47 19.85
CA LYS A 129 2.11 12.58 21.29
C LYS A 129 2.48 13.98 21.76
N ARG A 130 2.70 14.91 20.82
CA ARG A 130 2.95 16.32 21.11
C ARG A 130 1.64 17.08 21.12
#